data_AF-A0A353WXU6-F1
#
_entry.id   AF-A0A353WXU6-F1
#
_cell.length_a   1.000
_cell.length_b   1.000
_cell.length_c   1.000
_cell.angle_alpha   90.00
_cell.angle_beta   90.00
_cell.angle_gamma   90.00
#
_symmetry.space_group_name_H-M   'P 1'
#
loop_
_entity.id
_entity.type
_entity.pdbx_description
1 polymer ?
#
loop_
_entity_poly.entity_id
_entity_poly.type
_entity_poly.pdbx_seq_one_letter_code
_entity_poly.pdbx_strand_id
1 'polypeptide(L)' 'MEKIKFPILFTTYFIIILNLLPFLGVAYAIIAGMLFVAPFIVIWMVWRVLKDGIPSEHTFDEVWYEDVK' A
#
# COMPACT_ATOMS: atom_id res chain seq x y z
N MET A 1 5.40 12.61 5.64
CA MET A 1 5.36 11.15 5.36
C MET A 1 4.94 10.29 6.56
N GLU A 2 5.22 10.67 7.82
CA GLU A 2 5.00 9.79 8.99
C GLU A 2 3.55 9.28 9.14
N LYS A 3 2.55 10.15 8.89
CA LYS A 3 1.12 9.82 9.05
C LYS A 3 0.60 8.84 8.00
N ILE A 4 1.23 8.77 6.82
CA ILE A 4 0.83 7.91 5.69
C ILE A 4 1.73 6.68 5.52
N LYS A 5 2.85 6.62 6.25
CA LYS A 5 3.81 5.50 6.20
C LYS A 5 3.16 4.17 6.59
N PHE A 6 2.29 4.17 7.61
CA PHE A 6 1.62 2.96 8.06
C PHE A 6 0.67 2.36 7.00
N PRO A 7 -0.29 3.11 6.41
CA PRO A 7 -1.12 2.62 5.32
C PRO A 7 -0.31 2.02 4.16
N ILE A 8 0.78 2.68 3.78
CA ILE A 8 1.66 2.24 2.69
C ILE A 8 2.33 0.92 3.05
N LEU A 9 3.08 0.88 4.16
CA LEU A 9 3.81 -0.33 4.57
C LEU A 9 2.89 -1.51 4.80
N PHE A 10 1.75 -1.31 5.47
CA PHE A 10 0.78 -2.36 5.72
C PHE A 10 0.27 -2.97 4.40
N THR A 11 -0.11 -2.13 3.44
CA THR A 11 -0.60 -2.57 2.13
C THR A 11 0.49 -3.30 1.33
N THR A 12 1.71 -2.77 1.34
CA THR A 12 2.85 -3.41 0.69
C THR A 12 3.12 -4.80 1.27
N TYR A 13 3.23 -4.92 2.60
CA TYR A 13 3.45 -6.22 3.25
C TYR A 13 2.30 -7.18 3.00
N PHE A 14 1.05 -6.71 3.04
CA PHE A 14 -0.10 -7.54 2.72
C PHE A 14 0.00 -8.16 1.31
N ILE A 15 0.37 -7.37 0.30
CA ILE A 15 0.54 -7.84 -1.08
C ILE A 15 1.73 -8.80 -1.22
N ILE A 16 2.85 -8.52 -0.53
CA ILE A 16 4.00 -9.42 -0.51
C ILE A 16 3.60 -10.77 0.08
N ILE A 17 2.93 -10.77 1.25
CA ILE A 17 2.46 -12.00 1.88
C ILE A 17 1.53 -12.74 0.92
N LEU A 18 0.53 -12.06 0.33
CA LEU A 18 -0.39 -12.67 -0.62
C LEU A 18 0.33 -13.37 -1.79
N ASN A 19 1.40 -12.78 -2.31
CA ASN A 19 2.21 -13.38 -3.37
C ASN A 19 3.07 -14.56 -2.90
N LEU A 20 3.46 -14.61 -1.63
CA LEU A 20 4.24 -15.71 -1.06
C LEU A 20 3.41 -16.95 -0.73
N LEU A 21 2.12 -16.78 -0.35
CA LEU A 21 1.26 -17.88 0.11
C LEU A 21 1.17 -19.09 -0.85
N PRO A 22 1.09 -18.93 -2.19
CA PRO A 22 1.07 -20.06 -3.11
C PRO A 22 2.32 -20.96 -3.01
N PHE A 23 3.48 -20.37 -2.70
CA PHE A 23 4.76 -21.09 -2.57
C PHE A 23 4.93 -21.77 -1.22
N LEU A 24 4.10 -21.44 -0.24
CA LEU A 24 4.14 -21.97 1.13
C LEU A 24 3.12 -23.10 1.37
N GLY A 25 2.41 -23.53 0.32
CA GLY A 25 1.40 -24.60 0.42
C GLY A 25 0.13 -24.20 1.18
N VAL A 26 -0.17 -22.90 1.25
CA VAL A 26 -1.36 -22.39 1.93
C VAL A 26 -2.62 -22.75 1.15
N ALA A 27 -3.70 -23.06 1.87
CA ALA A 27 -4.96 -23.46 1.26
C ALA A 27 -5.52 -22.39 0.30
N TYR A 28 -6.00 -22.84 -0.86
CA TYR A 28 -6.55 -21.97 -1.90
C TYR A 28 -7.67 -21.05 -1.37
N ALA A 29 -8.52 -21.54 -0.48
CA ALA A 29 -9.60 -20.75 0.11
C ALA A 29 -9.09 -19.53 0.89
N ILE A 30 -7.95 -19.65 1.57
CA ILE A 30 -7.33 -18.53 2.31
C ILE A 30 -6.77 -17.51 1.32
N ILE A 31 -6.05 -17.98 0.29
CA ILE A 31 -5.49 -17.11 -0.76
C ILE A 31 -6.59 -16.35 -1.50
N ALA A 32 -7.67 -17.05 -1.88
CA ALA A 32 -8.83 -16.45 -2.54
C ALA A 32 -9.52 -15.42 -1.65
N GLY A 33 -9.68 -15.71 -0.35
CA GLY A 33 -10.22 -14.76 0.62
C GLY A 33 -9.36 -13.50 0.75
N MET A 34 -8.03 -13.66 0.82
CA MET A 34 -7.12 -12.52 0.87
C MET A 34 -7.12 -11.70 -0.44
N LEU A 35 -7.19 -12.37 -1.59
CA LEU A 35 -7.31 -11.71 -2.89
C LEU A 35 -8.61 -10.89 -3.00
N PHE A 36 -9.72 -11.41 -2.48
CA PHE A 36 -10.99 -10.68 -2.41
C PHE A 36 -10.90 -9.43 -1.52
N VAL A 37 -10.14 -9.50 -0.42
CA VAL A 37 -9.94 -8.37 0.50
C VAL A 37 -8.94 -7.33 -0.05
N ALA A 38 -8.00 -7.72 -0.90
CA ALA A 38 -6.95 -6.87 -1.47
C ALA A 38 -7.44 -5.51 -2.03
N PRO A 39 -8.47 -5.43 -2.89
CA PRO A 39 -8.93 -4.14 -3.42
C PRO A 39 -9.42 -3.18 -2.31
N PHE A 40 -10.04 -3.70 -1.25
CA PHE A 40 -10.50 -2.88 -0.12
C PHE A 40 -9.32 -2.30 0.67
N ILE A 41 -8.24 -3.06 0.85
CA ILE A 41 -7.01 -2.58 1.49
C ILE A 41 -6.36 -1.47 0.65
N VAL A 42 -6.30 -1.64 -0.68
CA VAL A 42 -5.75 -0.61 -1.58
C VAL A 42 -6.59 0.67 -1.54
N ILE A 43 -7.92 0.56 -1.64
CA ILE A 43 -8.82 1.71 -1.54
C ILE A 43 -8.66 2.43 -0.20
N TRP A 44 -8.58 1.67 0.90
CA TRP A 44 -8.35 2.23 2.22
C TRP A 44 -7.01 2.97 2.30
N MET A 45 -5.93 2.40 1.76
CA MET A 45 -4.63 3.07 1.69
C MET A 45 -4.70 4.39 0.93
N VAL A 46 -5.29 4.39 -0.27
CA VAL A 46 -5.45 5.60 -1.08
C VAL A 46 -6.24 6.65 -0.31
N TRP A 47 -7.35 6.27 0.31
CA TRP A 47 -8.15 7.18 1.11
C TRP A 47 -7.37 7.79 2.29
N ARG A 48 -6.57 6.98 3.00
CA ARG A 48 -5.72 7.47 4.09
C ARG A 48 -4.63 8.41 3.59
N VAL A 49 -4.01 8.12 2.44
CA VAL A 49 -3.01 8.99 1.82
C VAL A 49 -3.62 10.34 1.44
N LEU A 50 -4.80 10.34 0.80
CA LEU A 50 -5.47 11.57 0.41
C LEU A 50 -5.95 12.41 1.61
N LYS A 51 -6.34 11.74 2.71
CA LYS A 51 -6.87 12.42 3.89
C LYS A 51 -5.79 12.93 4.84
N ASP A 52 -4.73 12.15 5.06
CA ASP A 52 -3.72 12.42 6.08
C ASP A 52 -2.36 12.84 5.50
N GLY A 53 -2.22 12.78 4.17
CA GLY A 53 -1.04 13.24 3.43
C GLY A 53 -0.96 14.76 3.40
N ILE A 54 0.27 15.28 3.46
CA ILE A 54 0.55 16.69 3.21
C ILE A 54 0.83 16.79 1.70
N PRO A 55 0.13 17.66 0.96
CA PRO A 55 0.42 17.89 -0.45
C PRO A 55 1.86 18.37 -0.64
N SER A 56 2.51 17.92 -1.71
CA SER A 56 3.81 18.45 -2.14
C SER A 56 3.70 19.95 -2.39
N GLU A 57 4.60 20.74 -1.82
CA GLU A 57 4.73 22.17 -2.14
C GLU A 57 5.47 22.37 -3.47
N HIS A 58 6.15 21.33 -3.94
CA HIS A 58 6.89 21.32 -5.18
C HIS A 58 6.02 20.88 -6.36
N THR A 59 6.35 21.44 -7.53
CA THR A 59 5.82 20.97 -8.81
C THR A 59 6.75 19.91 -9.41
N PHE A 60 6.23 19.12 -10.35
CA PHE A 60 7.02 18.08 -11.05
C PHE A 60 8.21 18.64 -11.84
N ASP A 61 8.20 19.93 -12.17
CA ASP A 61 9.31 20.61 -12.85
C ASP A 61 10.47 20.93 -11.89
N GLU A 62 10.20 21.04 -10.58
CA GLU A 62 11.19 21.37 -9.56
C GLU A 62 11.83 20.12 -8.96
N VAL A 63 11.00 19.15 -8.55
CA VAL A 63 11.46 17.93 -7.90
C VAL A 63 10.54 16.77 -8.28
N TRP A 64 11.12 15.68 -8.77
CA TRP A 64 10.36 14.46 -9.09
C TRP A 64 9.93 13.67 -7.86
N TYR A 65 10.73 13.71 -6.80
CA TYR A 65 10.53 12.95 -5.57
C TYR A 65 10.93 13.77 -4.35
N GLU A 66 9.99 14.01 -3.44
CA GLU A 66 10.24 14.78 -2.21
C GLU A 66 11.00 13.98 -1.13
N ASP A 67 11.19 12.68 -1.30
CA ASP A 67 11.85 11.79 -0.33
C ASP A 67 13.37 11.63 -0.56
N VAL A 68 13.93 12.28 -1.59
CA VAL A 68 15.37 12.20 -1.95
C VAL A 68 16.16 13.43 -1.45
N LYS A 69 15.66 14.17 -0.46
CA LYS A 69 16.36 15.27 0.22
C LYS A 69 16.88 14.87 1.59
#